data_AF-A0A820NWZ8-F1
#
_entry.id   AF-A0A820NWZ8-F1
#
_cell.length_a   1.000
_cell.length_b   1.000
_cell.length_c   1.000
_cell.angle_alpha   90.00
_cell.angle_beta   90.00
_cell.angle_gamma   90.00
#
_symmetry.space_group_name_H-M   'P 1'
#
loop_
_entity.id
_entity.type
_entity.pdbx_description
1 polymer ?
#
loop_
_entity_poly.entity_id
_entity_poly.type
_entity_poly.pdbx_seq_one_letter_code
_entity_poly.pdbx_strand_id
1 'polypeptide(L)'
;LLLGKSYNELLESPLSKEILQGLATCRWSGRNELVTTNTATYYLDGAHTIESIEQCKNWFMNSISKQQTPTRNILLFYCSNDRDPEVLLQPLMTCKFDCVAFCSPVTSMTIDGNSHTDTKSSNDQWRAKVDM
;
A
#
# COMPACT_ATOMS: atom_id res chain seq x y z
N LEU A 1 -1.30 14.01 -9.75
CA LEU A 1 -1.76 15.25 -10.42
C LEU A 1 -0.73 16.40 -10.42
N LEU A 2 0.52 16.20 -9.97
CA LEU A 2 1.61 17.19 -10.13
C LEU A 2 2.97 16.51 -10.44
N LEU A 3 2.97 15.31 -11.02
CA LEU A 3 4.21 14.60 -11.33
C LEU A 3 4.68 15.02 -12.71
N GLY A 4 5.63 15.96 -12.78
CA GLY A 4 6.41 16.25 -14.01
C GLY A 4 6.50 17.71 -14.45
N LYS A 5 5.79 18.65 -13.81
CA LYS A 5 5.91 20.08 -14.13
C LYS A 5 7.06 20.74 -13.36
N SER A 6 7.82 21.61 -14.01
CA SER A 6 8.84 22.43 -13.33
C SER A 6 8.18 23.43 -12.38
N TYR A 7 8.89 23.87 -11.33
CA TYR A 7 8.38 24.89 -10.39
C TYR A 7 7.90 26.17 -11.11
N ASN A 8 8.54 26.54 -12.22
CA ASN A 8 8.14 27.69 -13.03
C ASN A 8 6.81 27.48 -13.76
N GLU A 9 6.51 26.27 -14.23
CA GLU A 9 5.21 25.94 -14.84
C GLU A 9 4.08 25.89 -13.81
N LEU A 10 4.40 25.72 -12.53
CA LEU A 10 3.43 25.80 -11.45
C LEU A 10 3.09 27.26 -11.12
N LEU A 11 3.95 28.23 -11.41
CA LEU A 11 3.68 29.66 -11.21
C LEU A 11 2.70 30.22 -12.25
N GLU A 12 2.57 29.58 -13.42
CA GLU A 12 1.54 29.90 -14.44
C GLU A 12 0.21 29.16 -14.21
N SER A 13 0.10 28.40 -13.11
CA SER A 13 -1.12 27.68 -12.75
C SER A 13 -2.27 28.64 -12.42
N PRO A 14 -3.53 28.31 -12.78
CA PRO A 14 -4.70 29.04 -12.29
C PRO A 14 -4.96 28.85 -10.78
N LEU A 15 -4.18 27.98 -10.12
CA LEU A 15 -4.29 27.69 -8.69
C LEU A 15 -3.46 28.68 -7.87
N SER A 16 -3.98 29.08 -6.71
CA SER A 16 -3.22 29.93 -5.78
C SER A 16 -1.98 29.19 -5.25
N LYS A 17 -0.99 29.96 -4.77
CA LYS A 17 0.24 29.41 -4.18
C LYS A 17 -0.07 28.51 -2.98
N GLU A 18 -1.08 28.86 -2.20
CA GLU A 18 -1.51 28.11 -1.01
C GLU A 18 -2.10 26.75 -1.41
N ILE A 19 -2.88 26.69 -2.49
CA ILE A 19 -3.42 25.43 -3.02
C ILE A 19 -2.28 24.56 -3.55
N LEU A 20 -1.36 25.12 -4.32
CA LEU A 20 -0.21 24.40 -4.83
C LEU A 20 0.66 23.84 -3.70
N GLN A 21 0.91 24.66 -2.68
CA GLN A 21 1.64 24.26 -1.48
C GLN A 21 0.92 23.11 -0.79
N GLY A 22 -0.39 23.25 -0.54
CA GLY A 22 -1.21 22.21 0.07
C GLY A 22 -1.16 20.90 -0.69
N LEU A 23 -1.27 20.93 -2.02
CA LEU A 23 -1.16 19.74 -2.87
C LEU A 23 0.25 19.12 -2.85
N ALA A 24 1.29 19.95 -2.87
CA ALA A 24 2.68 19.49 -2.87
C ALA A 24 3.09 18.87 -1.53
N THR A 25 2.56 19.37 -0.41
CA THR A 25 2.86 18.85 0.94
C THR A 25 1.81 17.90 1.48
N CYS A 26 0.73 17.64 0.75
CA CYS A 26 -0.32 16.74 1.18
C CYS A 26 0.27 15.33 1.38
N ARG A 27 0.07 14.80 2.58
CA ARG A 27 0.45 13.44 2.95
C ARG A 27 -0.80 12.73 3.45
N TRP A 28 -1.09 11.58 2.87
CA TRP A 28 -2.18 10.73 3.29
C TRP A 28 -1.62 9.40 3.77
N SER A 29 -1.54 9.24 5.10
CA SER A 29 -1.03 7.99 5.69
C SER A 29 -1.88 6.79 5.22
N GLY A 30 -1.22 5.72 4.82
CA GLY A 30 -1.83 4.51 4.27
C GLY A 30 -2.30 4.61 2.82
N ARG A 31 -1.96 5.68 2.08
CA ARG A 31 -2.26 5.83 0.64
C ARG A 31 -1.02 6.22 -0.14
N ASN A 32 -0.49 5.28 -0.93
CA ASN A 32 0.78 5.44 -1.64
C ASN A 32 1.89 6.05 -0.76
N GLU A 33 1.95 5.62 0.50
CA GLU A 33 2.85 6.19 1.50
C GLU A 33 4.21 5.49 1.42
N LEU A 34 5.26 6.28 1.24
CA LEU A 34 6.64 5.82 1.23
C LEU A 34 7.29 6.11 2.58
N VAL A 35 7.83 5.09 3.24
CA VAL A 35 8.61 5.23 4.47
C VAL A 35 9.96 4.55 4.29
N THR A 36 11.04 5.34 4.32
CA THR A 36 12.40 4.82 4.20
C THR A 36 13.07 4.75 5.56
N THR A 37 13.66 3.59 5.85
CA THR A 37 14.50 3.35 7.03
C THR A 37 15.92 3.04 6.58
N ASN A 38 16.83 2.83 7.53
CA ASN A 38 18.21 2.45 7.22
C ASN A 38 18.32 1.06 6.57
N THR A 39 17.30 0.21 6.71
CA THR A 39 17.34 -1.20 6.29
C THR A 39 16.36 -1.53 5.17
N ALA A 40 15.26 -0.80 5.07
CA ALA A 40 14.20 -1.08 4.09
C ALA A 40 13.42 0.18 3.71
N THR A 41 12.81 0.12 2.53
CA THR A 41 11.80 1.08 2.06
C THR A 41 10.44 0.39 2.08
N TYR A 42 9.50 0.95 2.83
CA TYR A 42 8.14 0.47 2.93
C TYR A 42 7.25 1.23 1.95
N TYR A 43 6.49 0.47 1.18
CA TYR A 43 5.48 0.96 0.24
C TYR A 43 4.11 0.59 0.82
N LEU A 44 3.44 1.54 1.47
CA LEU A 44 2.24 1.30 2.26
C LEU A 44 1.00 1.78 1.50
N ASP A 45 0.04 0.88 1.28
CA ASP A 45 -1.30 1.21 0.81
C ASP A 45 -2.36 0.32 1.46
N GLY A 46 -3.44 0.91 1.96
CA GLY A 46 -4.61 0.19 2.49
C GLY A 46 -5.60 -0.24 1.41
N ALA A 47 -5.12 -0.59 0.21
CA ALA A 47 -5.94 -1.02 -0.91
C ALA A 47 -6.65 -2.34 -0.58
N HIS A 48 -7.94 -2.45 -0.91
CA HIS A 48 -8.77 -3.58 -0.49
C HIS A 48 -9.91 -3.90 -1.46
N THR A 49 -9.79 -3.40 -2.69
CA THR A 49 -10.59 -3.78 -3.85
C THR A 49 -9.63 -4.15 -4.98
N ILE A 50 -10.09 -4.89 -5.99
CA ILE A 50 -9.25 -5.29 -7.13
C ILE A 50 -8.66 -4.05 -7.82
N GLU A 51 -9.49 -3.04 -8.05
CA GLU A 51 -9.11 -1.82 -8.76
C GLU A 51 -8.09 -1.01 -7.94
N SER A 52 -8.28 -0.90 -6.62
CA SER A 52 -7.34 -0.17 -5.76
C SER A 52 -6.00 -0.90 -5.63
N ILE A 53 -6.02 -2.23 -5.58
CA ILE A 53 -4.79 -3.04 -5.56
C ILE A 53 -4.05 -2.91 -6.89
N GLU A 54 -4.75 -2.88 -8.03
CA GLU A 54 -4.15 -2.63 -9.34
C GLU A 54 -3.45 -1.26 -9.39
N GLN A 55 -4.05 -0.21 -8.83
CA GLN A 55 -3.39 1.10 -8.73
C GLN A 55 -2.16 1.07 -7.80
N CYS A 56 -2.28 0.42 -6.63
CA CYS A 56 -1.16 0.23 -5.70
C CYS A 56 0.00 -0.52 -6.38
N LYS A 57 -0.31 -1.59 -7.11
CA LYS A 57 0.65 -2.36 -7.91
C LYS A 57 1.38 -1.47 -8.91
N ASN A 58 0.63 -0.71 -9.71
CA ASN A 58 1.22 0.16 -10.73
C ASN A 58 2.10 1.26 -10.11
N TRP A 59 1.68 1.83 -8.98
CA TRP A 59 2.49 2.77 -8.21
C TRP A 59 3.79 2.13 -7.69
N PHE A 60 3.72 0.95 -7.09
CA PHE A 60 4.88 0.21 -6.60
C PHE A 60 5.87 -0.11 -7.73
N MET A 61 5.38 -0.70 -8.82
CA MET A 61 6.20 -1.10 -9.98
C MET A 61 6.91 0.11 -10.63
N ASN A 62 6.22 1.23 -10.77
CA ASN A 62 6.81 2.49 -11.27
C ASN A 62 7.81 3.11 -10.29
N SER A 63 7.68 2.82 -9.00
CA SER A 63 8.61 3.33 -7.99
C SER A 63 9.90 2.51 -7.95
N ILE A 64 9.80 1.17 -8.02
CA ILE A 64 10.98 0.30 -8.01
C ILE A 64 11.74 0.32 -9.34
N SER A 65 11.08 0.60 -10.48
CA SER A 65 11.76 0.73 -11.78
C SER A 65 12.73 1.90 -11.85
N LYS A 66 12.57 2.89 -10.97
CA LYS A 66 13.44 4.06 -10.84
C LYS A 66 14.59 3.85 -9.86
N GLN A 67 14.62 2.72 -9.14
CA GLN A 67 15.72 2.39 -8.25
C GLN A 67 16.94 1.94 -9.06
N GLN A 68 18.11 2.44 -8.68
CA GLN A 68 19.37 2.13 -9.36
C GLN A 68 19.96 0.79 -8.91
N THR A 69 19.64 0.35 -7.70
CA THR A 69 20.20 -0.86 -7.09
C THR A 69 19.14 -1.95 -7.03
N PRO A 70 19.44 -3.18 -7.48
CA PRO A 70 18.56 -4.33 -7.26
C PRO A 70 18.32 -4.54 -5.76
N THR A 71 17.06 -4.63 -5.37
CA THR A 71 16.62 -4.91 -4.00
C THR A 71 15.71 -6.13 -3.99
N ARG A 72 15.54 -6.74 -2.81
CA ARG A 72 14.53 -7.78 -2.63
C ARG A 72 13.16 -7.14 -2.43
N ASN A 73 12.17 -7.61 -3.17
CA ASN A 73 10.80 -7.15 -3.08
C ASN A 73 10.00 -8.14 -2.22
N ILE A 74 9.45 -7.67 -1.09
CA ILE A 74 8.68 -8.50 -0.17
C ILE A 74 7.25 -7.95 -0.12
N LEU A 75 6.27 -8.82 -0.34
CA LEU A 75 4.86 -8.48 -0.18
C LEU A 75 4.40 -8.82 1.25
N LEU A 76 3.89 -7.83 1.95
CA LEU A 76 3.12 -8.04 3.18
C LEU A 76 1.65 -7.80 2.86
N PHE A 77 0.81 -8.84 2.97
CA PHE A 77 -0.59 -8.76 2.58
C PHE A 77 -1.51 -9.11 3.76
N TYR A 78 -2.55 -8.31 3.93
CA TYR A 78 -3.64 -8.56 4.86
C TYR A 78 -4.96 -8.48 4.10
N CYS A 79 -5.81 -9.47 4.34
CA CYS A 79 -7.18 -9.50 3.86
C CYS A 79 -8.09 -9.81 5.06
N SER A 80 -9.16 -9.04 5.20
CA SER A 80 -10.20 -9.34 6.20
C SER A 80 -11.03 -10.55 5.76
N ASN A 81 -11.68 -11.19 6.73
CA ASN A 81 -12.41 -12.44 6.52
C ASN A 81 -13.62 -12.33 5.58
N ASP A 82 -14.15 -11.12 5.36
CA ASP A 82 -15.29 -10.83 4.49
C ASP A 82 -14.91 -10.65 3.02
N ARG A 83 -13.61 -10.79 2.68
CA ARG A 83 -13.09 -10.60 1.33
C ARG A 83 -12.35 -11.85 0.86
N ASP A 84 -12.40 -12.09 -0.46
CA ASP A 84 -11.71 -13.21 -1.09
C ASP A 84 -10.24 -12.83 -1.38
N PRO A 85 -9.27 -13.41 -0.65
CA PRO A 85 -7.87 -13.08 -0.86
C PRO A 85 -7.36 -13.57 -2.22
N GLU A 86 -7.89 -14.64 -2.79
CA GLU A 86 -7.45 -15.14 -4.10
C GLU A 86 -7.76 -14.12 -5.19
N VAL A 87 -8.95 -13.53 -5.14
CA VAL A 87 -9.40 -12.48 -6.07
C VAL A 87 -8.57 -11.20 -5.89
N LEU A 88 -8.30 -10.80 -4.64
CA LEU A 88 -7.52 -9.58 -4.37
C LEU A 88 -6.03 -9.74 -4.70
N LEU A 89 -5.49 -10.96 -4.66
CA LEU A 89 -4.11 -11.25 -5.03
C LEU A 89 -3.89 -11.32 -6.54
N GLN A 90 -4.93 -11.56 -7.35
CA GLN A 90 -4.81 -11.69 -8.81
C GLN A 90 -3.96 -10.59 -9.47
N PRO A 91 -4.18 -9.28 -9.20
CA PRO A 91 -3.36 -8.22 -9.79
C PRO A 91 -1.86 -8.36 -9.47
N LEU A 92 -1.56 -8.79 -8.23
CA LEU A 92 -0.22 -8.87 -7.67
C LEU A 92 0.57 -10.08 -8.15
N MET A 93 -0.08 -11.10 -8.70
CA MET A 93 0.58 -12.29 -9.27
C MET A 93 1.51 -11.96 -10.44
N THR A 94 1.29 -10.81 -11.10
CA THR A 94 2.15 -10.32 -12.18
C THR A 94 3.44 -9.65 -11.67
N CYS A 95 3.55 -9.40 -10.37
CA CYS A 95 4.71 -8.82 -9.73
C CYS A 95 5.67 -9.90 -9.25
N LYS A 96 6.97 -9.66 -9.46
CA LYS A 96 8.03 -10.52 -8.92
C LYS A 96 8.33 -10.12 -7.47
N PHE A 97 7.71 -10.82 -6.52
CA PHE A 97 8.08 -10.79 -5.12
C PHE A 97 9.02 -11.94 -4.78
N ASP A 98 10.09 -11.66 -4.04
CA ASP A 98 11.04 -12.67 -3.56
C ASP A 98 10.53 -13.39 -2.30
N CYS A 99 9.57 -12.78 -1.60
CA CYS A 99 8.91 -13.35 -0.43
C CYS A 99 7.51 -12.73 -0.27
N VAL A 100 6.57 -13.53 0.21
CA VAL A 100 5.21 -13.10 0.54
C VAL A 100 4.89 -13.52 1.97
N ALA A 101 4.44 -12.56 2.79
CA ALA A 101 4.00 -12.79 4.16
C ALA A 101 2.54 -12.34 4.31
N PHE A 102 1.74 -13.18 4.96
CA PHE A 102 0.34 -12.90 5.25
C PHE A 102 0.18 -12.54 6.73
N CYS A 103 -0.48 -11.42 7.01
CA CYS A 103 -0.75 -10.98 8.37
C CYS A 103 -2.20 -11.29 8.76
N SER A 104 -2.40 -11.76 9.99
CA SER A 104 -3.70 -11.73 10.66
C SER A 104 -3.80 -10.42 11.45
N PRO A 105 -4.98 -9.78 11.53
CA PRO A 105 -5.11 -8.53 12.28
C PRO A 105 -4.98 -8.86 13.76
N VAL A 106 -3.88 -8.42 14.39
CA VAL A 106 -3.79 -8.40 15.85
C VAL A 106 -4.27 -7.03 16.30
N THR A 107 -5.56 -6.92 16.61
CA THR A 107 -6.08 -5.76 17.32
C THR A 107 -5.72 -5.92 18.80
N SER A 108 -4.60 -5.32 19.21
CA SER A 108 -4.41 -5.02 20.63
C SER A 108 -5.55 -4.08 21.01
N MET A 109 -6.56 -4.57 21.73
CA MET A 109 -7.63 -3.73 22.24
C MET A 109 -7.03 -2.72 23.21
N THR A 110 -6.73 -1.50 22.75
CA THR A 110 -6.77 -0.34 23.64
C THR A 110 -8.25 -0.06 23.87
N ILE A 111 -8.68 -0.20 25.12
CA ILE A 111 -10.07 -0.01 25.54
C ILE A 111 -10.41 1.48 25.39
N ASP A 112 -10.70 1.92 24.18
CA ASP A 112 -11.34 3.21 23.89
C ASP A 112 -12.70 2.87 23.27
N GLY A 113 -13.75 3.10 24.06
CA GLY A 113 -15.09 2.51 23.92
C GLY A 113 -15.94 2.96 22.74
N ASN A 114 -15.40 3.02 21.52
CA ASN A 114 -16.18 3.34 20.33
C ASN A 114 -15.62 2.72 19.04
N SER A 115 -15.53 1.37 18.96
CA SER A 115 -15.18 0.68 17.70
C SER A 115 -16.05 -0.55 17.45
N HIS A 116 -16.51 -0.68 16.21
CA HIS A 116 -17.21 -1.85 15.68
C HIS A 116 -16.31 -3.09 15.77
N THR A 117 -16.84 -4.17 16.36
CA THR A 117 -16.12 -5.40 16.65
C THR A 117 -16.28 -6.42 15.52
N ASP A 118 -15.25 -6.58 14.68
CA ASP A 118 -15.13 -7.77 13.81
C ASP A 118 -14.30 -8.84 14.51
N THR A 119 -14.92 -9.54 15.46
CA THR A 119 -14.29 -10.64 16.19
C THR A 119 -14.65 -11.97 15.54
N LYS A 120 -13.80 -12.49 14.66
CA LYS A 120 -13.75 -13.94 14.38
C LYS A 120 -12.30 -14.42 14.27
N SER A 121 -11.88 -15.09 15.34
CA SER A 121 -10.65 -15.87 15.45
C SER A 121 -10.61 -16.96 14.37
N SER A 122 -9.75 -16.79 13.37
CA SER A 122 -9.42 -17.83 12.38
C SER A 122 -7.91 -18.02 12.34
N ASN A 123 -7.36 -18.62 13.41
CA ASN A 123 -5.94 -18.94 13.50
C ASN A 123 -5.57 -20.28 12.81
N ASP A 124 -6.53 -21.00 12.22
CA ASP A 124 -6.29 -22.37 11.74
C ASP A 124 -6.35 -22.56 10.21
N GLN A 125 -6.66 -21.53 9.41
CA GLN A 125 -6.98 -21.75 7.98
C GLN A 125 -5.84 -21.51 6.98
N TRP A 126 -4.77 -20.78 7.35
CA TRP A 126 -3.77 -20.31 6.36
C TRP A 126 -2.54 -21.22 6.20
N ARG A 127 -2.33 -22.22 7.07
CA ARG A 127 -1.13 -23.08 7.04
C ARG A 127 -1.12 -24.16 5.95
N ALA A 128 -2.15 -24.24 5.09
CA ALA A 128 -2.37 -25.44 4.27
C ALA A 128 -2.08 -25.32 2.75
N LYS A 129 -1.66 -24.18 2.18
CA LYS A 129 -1.48 -24.08 0.71
C LYS A 129 -0.39 -23.09 0.27
N VAL A 130 0.86 -23.32 0.65
CA VAL A 130 2.01 -22.69 -0.02
C VAL A 130 2.91 -23.79 -0.56
N ASP A 131 2.48 -24.35 -1.69
CA ASP A 131 3.32 -25.12 -2.62
C ASP A 131 2.92 -24.70 -4.04
N MET A 132 3.65 -23.73 -4.59
CA MET A 132 3.81 -23.48 -6.04
C MET A 132 5.20 -22.93 -6.29
#